data_AF-A0A2X1PVA9-F1
#
_entry.id   AF-A0A2X1PVA9-F1
#
_cell.length_a   1.000
_cell.length_b   1.000
_cell.length_c   1.000
_cell.angle_alpha   90.00
_cell.angle_beta   90.00
_cell.angle_gamma   90.00
#
_symmetry.space_group_name_H-M   'P 1'
#
loop_
_entity.id
_entity.type
_entity.pdbx_description
1 polymer ?
#
loop_
_entity_poly.entity_id
_entity_poly.type
_entity_poly.pdbx_seq_one_letter_code
_entity_poly.pdbx_strand_id
1 'polypeptide(L)'
;MSQNQETRGFQSEVKQLLQLMIHSLYSNKEIFLRELISNASDAADKLRFKALSNPALYEGDGDLRVRVSFDADKGTITISDNALA
;
A
#
# COMPACT_ATOMS: atom_id res chain seq x y z
N MET A 1 -1.07 -21.24 -15.81
CA MET A 1 0.31 -20.79 -15.55
C MET A 1 0.60 -21.08 -14.09
N SER A 2 1.54 -21.98 -13.76
CA SER A 2 1.95 -22.15 -12.37
C SER A 2 2.86 -20.97 -12.00
N GLN A 3 2.34 -20.04 -11.20
CA GLN A 3 3.19 -19.02 -10.59
C GLN A 3 4.14 -19.71 -9.63
N ASN A 4 5.45 -19.44 -9.77
CA ASN A 4 6.45 -19.89 -8.81
C ASN A 4 6.21 -19.18 -7.47
N GLN A 5 5.64 -19.90 -6.51
CA GLN A 5 5.47 -19.41 -5.14
C GLN A 5 6.82 -19.49 -4.42
N GLU A 6 7.35 -18.35 -3.99
CA GLU A 6 8.57 -18.24 -3.18
C GLU A 6 8.22 -17.71 -1.79
N THR A 7 8.75 -18.34 -0.74
CA THR A 7 8.61 -17.85 0.64
C THR A 7 9.94 -17.30 1.13
N ARG A 8 9.96 -16.02 1.55
CA ARG A 8 11.15 -15.37 2.12
C ARG A 8 10.91 -15.00 3.58
N GLY A 9 11.88 -15.31 4.43
CA GLY A 9 11.84 -14.95 5.85
C GLY A 9 12.43 -13.56 6.11
N PHE A 10 11.85 -12.81 7.03
CA PHE A 10 12.47 -11.61 7.58
C PHE A 10 13.74 -11.95 8.36
N GLN A 11 14.73 -11.05 8.29
CA GLN A 11 15.91 -11.08 9.16
C GLN A 11 15.51 -10.86 10.63
N SER A 12 16.35 -11.33 11.56
CA SER A 12 16.05 -11.38 13.00
C SER A 12 15.72 -10.00 13.58
N GLU A 13 16.43 -8.95 13.14
CA GLU A 13 16.29 -7.57 13.58
C GLU A 13 14.91 -7.01 13.15
N VAL A 14 14.49 -7.29 11.92
CA VAL A 14 13.19 -6.85 11.39
C VAL A 14 12.03 -7.52 12.14
N LYS A 15 12.17 -8.80 12.49
CA LYS A 15 11.16 -9.50 13.30
C LYS A 15 11.01 -8.86 14.69
N GLN A 16 12.11 -8.52 15.34
CA GLN A 16 12.09 -7.85 16.65
C GLN A 16 11.45 -6.46 16.55
N LEU A 17 11.76 -5.69 15.50
CA LEU A 17 11.16 -4.39 15.26
C LEU A 17 9.64 -4.48 15.05
N LEU A 18 9.17 -5.43 14.22
CA LEU A 18 7.74 -5.66 14.00
C LEU A 18 7.02 -5.99 15.31
N GLN A 19 7.62 -6.85 16.14
CA GLN A 19 7.04 -7.22 17.42
C GLN A 19 6.92 -6.01 18.35
N LEU A 20 7.95 -5.15 18.46
CA LEU A 20 7.89 -3.92 19.24
C LEU A 20 6.83 -2.94 18.71
N MET A 21 6.77 -2.74 17.40
CA MET A 21 5.82 -1.83 16.77
C MET A 21 4.37 -2.23 17.02
N ILE A 22 4.05 -3.53 16.93
CA ILE A 22 2.68 -4.03 17.18
C ILE A 22 2.21 -3.69 18.60
N HIS A 23 3.08 -3.82 19.60
CA HIS A 23 2.73 -3.49 20.99
C HIS A 23 2.61 -1.98 21.20
N SER A 24 3.48 -1.17 20.58
CA SER A 24 3.47 0.29 20.70
C SER A 24 2.29 0.96 19.98
N LEU A 25 1.86 0.42 18.83
CA LEU A 25 0.75 0.96 18.04
C LEU A 25 -0.62 0.48 18.53
N TYR A 26 -0.67 -0.42 19.51
CA TYR A 26 -1.93 -1.02 19.98
C TYR A 26 -2.90 0.00 20.59
N SER A 27 -2.38 1.15 21.05
CA SER A 27 -3.16 2.29 21.54
C SER A 27 -3.82 3.11 20.42
N ASN A 28 -3.29 3.05 19.19
CA ASN A 28 -3.73 3.85 18.03
C ASN A 28 -3.78 2.96 16.77
N LYS A 29 -4.68 1.97 16.78
CA LYS A 29 -4.75 0.95 15.72
C LYS A 29 -5.13 1.55 14.36
N GLU A 30 -5.71 2.73 14.32
CA GLU A 30 -6.07 3.46 13.12
C GLU A 30 -4.86 4.01 12.33
N ILE A 31 -3.65 4.04 12.94
CA ILE A 31 -2.45 4.57 12.29
C ILE A 31 -2.11 3.84 10.98
N PHE A 32 -2.30 2.52 10.88
CA PHE A 32 -1.99 1.82 9.63
C PHE A 32 -2.78 2.38 8.45
N LEU A 33 -4.04 2.78 8.68
CA LEU A 33 -4.88 3.32 7.63
C LEU A 33 -4.37 4.68 7.17
N ARG A 34 -3.92 5.52 8.10
CA ARG A 34 -3.22 6.78 7.79
C ARG A 34 -1.97 6.53 6.95
N GLU A 35 -1.11 5.60 7.37
CA GLU A 35 0.14 5.31 6.65
C GLU A 35 -0.11 4.78 5.23
N LEU A 36 -1.10 3.89 5.06
CA LEU A 36 -1.43 3.36 3.74
C LEU A 36 -2.04 4.42 2.80
N ILE A 37 -2.88 5.32 3.32
CA ILE A 37 -3.40 6.45 2.54
C ILE A 37 -2.27 7.43 2.18
N SER A 38 -1.33 7.69 3.09
CA SER A 38 -0.14 8.51 2.80
C SER A 38 0.70 7.90 1.69
N ASN A 39 0.94 6.58 1.73
CA ASN A 39 1.67 5.86 0.68
C ASN A 39 0.98 5.97 -0.69
N ALA A 40 -0.35 5.84 -0.74
CA ALA A 40 -1.12 6.01 -1.97
C ALA A 40 -1.01 7.45 -2.53
N SER A 41 -1.01 8.46 -1.65
CA SER A 41 -0.79 9.85 -2.04
C SER A 41 0.60 10.05 -2.65
N ASP A 42 1.64 9.53 -2.00
CA ASP A 42 3.02 9.60 -2.50
C ASP A 42 3.20 8.89 -3.84
N ALA A 43 2.53 7.75 -4.04
CA ALA A 43 2.53 7.02 -5.30
C ALA A 43 1.86 7.85 -6.43
N ALA A 44 0.75 8.52 -6.12
CA ALA A 44 0.05 9.38 -7.08
C ALA A 44 0.92 10.57 -7.50
N ASP A 45 1.61 11.20 -6.55
CA ASP A 45 2.50 12.33 -6.86
C ASP A 45 3.73 11.89 -7.66
N LYS A 46 4.30 10.71 -7.36
CA LYS A 46 5.36 10.11 -8.18
C LYS A 46 4.90 9.85 -9.62
N LEU A 47 3.68 9.34 -9.81
CA LEU A 47 3.10 9.13 -11.13
C LEU A 47 2.96 10.45 -11.88
N ARG A 48 2.34 11.46 -11.25
CA ARG A 48 2.18 12.80 -11.83
C ARG A 48 3.50 13.40 -12.30
N PHE A 49 4.52 13.31 -11.44
CA PHE A 49 5.85 13.83 -11.77
C PHE A 49 6.46 13.13 -12.99
N LYS A 50 6.41 11.80 -13.04
CA LYS A 50 6.92 11.03 -14.20
C LYS A 50 6.11 11.28 -15.47
N ALA A 51 4.80 11.48 -15.33
CA ALA A 51 3.91 11.73 -16.45
C ALA A 51 4.13 13.09 -17.13
N LEU A 52 4.81 14.05 -16.46
CA LEU A 52 5.28 15.29 -17.10
C LEU A 52 6.21 15.00 -18.29
N SER A 53 7.05 13.96 -18.17
CA SER A 53 7.99 13.53 -19.21
C SER A 53 7.43 12.43 -20.09
N ASN A 54 6.51 11.61 -19.58
CA ASN A 54 5.87 10.53 -20.34
C ASN A 54 4.35 10.44 -20.03
N PRO A 55 3.50 11.19 -20.76
CA PRO A 55 2.05 11.20 -20.51
C PRO A 55 1.35 9.84 -20.68
N ALA A 56 1.97 8.88 -21.40
CA ALA A 56 1.40 7.55 -21.60
C ALA A 56 1.31 6.74 -20.29
N LEU A 57 2.02 7.15 -19.23
CA LEU A 57 1.99 6.50 -17.93
C LEU A 57 0.63 6.57 -17.22
N TYR A 58 -0.28 7.46 -17.63
CA TYR A 58 -1.65 7.44 -17.13
C TYR A 58 -2.48 6.29 -17.72
N GLU A 59 -2.03 5.64 -18.79
CA GLU A 59 -2.72 4.51 -19.42
C GLU A 59 -4.22 4.80 -19.74
N GLY A 60 -4.56 6.07 -19.96
CA GLY A 60 -5.93 6.52 -20.22
C GLY A 60 -6.78 6.82 -18.97
N ASP A 61 -6.27 6.60 -17.76
CA ASP A 61 -6.92 6.94 -16.49
C ASP A 61 -6.11 7.99 -15.72
N GLY A 62 -6.41 9.27 -15.97
CA GLY A 62 -5.81 10.40 -15.26
C GLY A 62 -6.44 10.72 -13.91
N ASP A 63 -7.53 10.04 -13.54
CA ASP A 63 -8.27 10.29 -12.31
C ASP A 63 -7.68 9.45 -11.16
N LEU A 64 -6.55 9.92 -10.63
CA LEU A 64 -5.85 9.25 -9.54
C LEU A 64 -6.67 9.30 -8.25
N ARG A 65 -6.85 8.14 -7.63
CA ARG A 65 -7.73 7.94 -6.48
C ARG A 65 -7.23 6.82 -5.59
N VAL A 66 -7.61 6.88 -4.32
CA VAL A 66 -7.52 5.75 -3.39
C VAL A 66 -8.94 5.28 -3.05
N ARG A 67 -9.17 3.98 -3.11
CA ARG A 67 -10.44 3.32 -2.76
C ARG A 67 -10.23 2.50 -1.50
N VAL A 68 -11.13 2.69 -0.54
CA VAL A 68 -11.20 1.89 0.68
C VAL A 68 -12.50 1.10 0.65
N SER A 69 -12.40 -0.20 0.84
CA SER A 69 -13.54 -1.13 0.90
C SER A 69 -13.32 -2.17 1.97
N PHE A 70 -14.38 -2.84 2.41
CA PHE A 70 -14.31 -3.91 3.40
C PHE A 70 -15.27 -5.04 3.05
N ASP A 71 -14.90 -6.24 3.48
CA ASP A 71 -15.71 -7.46 3.40
C ASP A 71 -15.79 -8.03 4.82
N ALA A 72 -16.97 -7.90 5.43
CA ALA A 72 -17.19 -8.31 6.81
C ALA A 72 -17.22 -9.85 6.96
N ASP A 73 -17.68 -10.56 5.94
CA ASP A 73 -17.76 -12.02 5.93
C ASP A 73 -16.36 -12.64 5.86
N LYS A 74 -15.45 -11.98 5.14
CA LYS A 74 -14.03 -12.40 5.05
C LYS A 74 -13.13 -11.74 6.09
N GLY A 75 -13.62 -10.75 6.84
CA GLY A 75 -12.83 -9.99 7.81
C GLY A 75 -11.68 -9.20 7.16
N THR A 76 -11.88 -8.68 5.95
CA THR A 76 -10.84 -7.97 5.19
C THR A 76 -11.17 -6.50 4.99
N ILE A 77 -10.14 -5.65 5.01
CA ILE A 77 -10.17 -4.27 4.54
C ILE A 77 -9.21 -4.18 3.36
N THR A 78 -9.64 -3.54 2.27
CA THR A 78 -8.84 -3.33 1.07
C THR A 78 -8.65 -1.85 0.84
N ILE A 79 -7.40 -1.43 0.72
CA ILE A 79 -6.97 -0.09 0.31
C ILE A 79 -6.29 -0.28 -1.05
N SER A 80 -6.83 0.35 -2.10
CA SER A 80 -6.32 0.23 -3.47
C SER A 80 -6.26 1.60 -4.12
N ASP A 81 -5.11 1.95 -4.65
CA ASP A 81 -4.92 3.09 -5.54
C ASP A 81 -4.68 2.63 -6.99
N ASN A 82 -4.76 3.58 -7.92
CA ASN A 82 -4.44 3.40 -9.34
C ASN A 82 -3.16 4.17 -9.72
N ALA A 83 -2.26 4.40 -8.76
CA ALA A 83 -1.03 5.11 -9.01
C ALA A 83 0.12 4.18 -9.40
N LEU A 84 1.34 4.71 -9.46
CA LEU A 84 2.52 3.96 -9.85
C LEU A 84 2.97 3.00 -8.73
N ALA A 85 3.07 1.70 -9.07
CA ALA A 85 3.68 0.68 -8.24
C ALA A 85 5.22 0.71 -8.29
#